data_AF-A0ABC9VEP1-F1
#
_entry.id   AF-A0ABC9VEP1-F1
#
_cell.length_a   1.000
_cell.length_b   1.000
_cell.length_c   1.000
_cell.angle_alpha   90.00
_cell.angle_beta   90.00
_cell.angle_gamma   90.00
#
_symmetry.space_group_name_H-M   'P 1'
#
loop_
_entity.id
_entity.type
_entity.pdbx_description
1 polymer ?
#
loop_
_entity_poly.entity_id
_entity_poly.type
_entity_poly.pdbx_seq_one_letter_code
_entity_poly.pdbx_strand_id
1 'polypeptide(L)'
;MERKGNAEAGAFISIVVYIALAVSKLLVGSIAHSDGVKADGWNNLSDIIASAAVYIGMKIAKKPRDHNHPYGHSRAENISSLIAAFMMMSIGIDVMAEGAAALFRPEKRESAPELLAMLVAVASAFVMLFVYSFNKRLAKRTNSQALAAVAKDNLSDALVSIGTVVGIAGAQFKLLWLDPLVAAIIGGIICKTAWEVFMETSHTLTDGFDEQMLTAYKHEIAAIDGVKDVADIKARMLGNDIVLEVTIHVDPHLTVVKSHKIADEVERLMKKRHNIEMTHVHIEPDKIP
;
A
#
# COMPACT_ATOMS: atom_id res chain seq x y z
N MET A 1 -4.31 17.72 -7.61
CA MET A 1 -5.23 17.70 -6.44
C MET A 1 -6.36 16.67 -6.61
N GLU A 2 -7.02 16.55 -7.77
CA GLU A 2 -8.09 15.55 -8.00
C GLU A 2 -7.65 14.10 -7.74
N ARG A 3 -6.46 13.68 -8.18
CA ARG A 3 -5.92 12.32 -7.95
C ARG A 3 -5.88 11.95 -6.45
N LYS A 4 -5.39 12.85 -5.60
CA LYS A 4 -5.32 12.62 -4.14
C LYS A 4 -6.71 12.65 -3.50
N GLY A 5 -7.67 13.42 -4.04
CA GLY A 5 -9.08 13.42 -3.64
C GLY A 5 -9.72 12.04 -3.78
N ASN A 6 -9.49 11.40 -4.92
CA ASN A 6 -10.05 10.09 -5.20
C ASN A 6 -9.42 9.00 -4.32
N ALA A 7 -8.13 9.11 -3.98
CA ALA A 7 -7.47 8.10 -3.15
C ALA A 7 -8.05 8.03 -1.73
N GLU A 8 -8.30 9.18 -1.10
CA GLU A 8 -8.92 9.26 0.23
C GLU A 8 -10.34 8.68 0.24
N ALA A 9 -11.10 8.86 -0.85
CA ALA A 9 -12.42 8.29 -0.97
C ALA A 9 -12.37 6.76 -0.89
N GLY A 10 -11.34 6.12 -1.46
CA GLY A 10 -11.14 4.67 -1.35
C GLY A 10 -10.87 4.21 0.08
N ALA A 11 -9.99 4.92 0.81
CA ALA A 11 -9.74 4.63 2.22
C ALA A 11 -10.99 4.85 3.09
N PHE A 12 -11.76 5.90 2.82
CA PHE A 12 -13.01 6.17 3.51
C PHE A 12 -14.07 5.09 3.24
N ILE A 13 -14.18 4.60 2.00
CA ILE A 13 -15.06 3.47 1.66
C ILE A 13 -14.66 2.22 2.47
N SER A 14 -13.37 1.91 2.57
CA SER A 14 -12.88 0.81 3.44
C SER A 14 -13.33 0.98 4.89
N ILE A 15 -13.18 2.17 5.47
CA ILE A 15 -13.62 2.46 6.85
C ILE A 15 -15.12 2.18 7.03
N VAL A 16 -15.96 2.70 6.12
CA VAL A 16 -17.42 2.51 6.19
C VAL A 16 -17.78 1.04 6.05
N VAL A 17 -17.13 0.31 5.15
CA VAL A 17 -17.35 -1.12 4.97
C VAL A 17 -16.92 -1.91 6.20
N TYR A 18 -15.75 -1.63 6.78
CA TYR A 18 -15.30 -2.29 7.99
C TYR A 18 -16.22 -2.04 9.17
N ILE A 19 -16.74 -0.81 9.35
CA ILE A 19 -17.77 -0.52 10.37
C ILE A 19 -19.01 -1.38 10.13
N ALA A 20 -19.51 -1.43 8.89
CA ALA A 20 -20.69 -2.22 8.55
C ALA A 20 -20.48 -3.73 8.80
N LEU A 21 -19.32 -4.27 8.43
CA LEU A 21 -18.96 -5.67 8.66
C LEU A 21 -18.79 -5.98 10.14
N ALA A 22 -18.06 -5.15 10.89
CA ALA A 22 -17.87 -5.33 12.34
C ALA A 22 -19.22 -5.36 13.08
N VAL A 23 -20.10 -4.39 12.82
CA VAL A 23 -21.44 -4.35 13.44
C VAL A 23 -22.25 -5.60 13.05
N SER A 24 -22.25 -5.98 11.77
CA SER A 24 -23.00 -7.14 11.28
C SER A 24 -22.49 -8.45 11.91
N LYS A 25 -21.17 -8.66 11.96
CA LYS A 25 -20.53 -9.83 12.56
C LYS A 25 -20.76 -9.90 14.07
N LEU A 26 -20.61 -8.80 14.80
CA LEU A 26 -20.85 -8.78 16.25
C LEU A 26 -22.32 -9.06 16.62
N LEU A 27 -23.28 -8.51 15.86
CA LEU A 27 -24.70 -8.79 16.05
C LEU A 27 -25.04 -10.24 15.73
N VAL A 28 -24.66 -10.74 14.55
CA VAL A 28 -24.95 -12.12 14.15
C VAL A 28 -24.22 -13.11 15.04
N GLY A 29 -22.95 -12.87 15.38
CA GLY A 29 -22.19 -13.70 16.31
C GLY A 29 -22.83 -13.76 17.70
N SER A 30 -23.44 -12.67 18.16
CA SER A 30 -24.20 -12.66 19.42
C SER A 30 -25.48 -13.46 19.35
N ILE A 31 -26.25 -13.35 18.26
CA ILE A 31 -27.50 -14.09 18.05
C ILE A 31 -27.24 -15.58 17.84
N ALA A 32 -26.24 -15.91 17.02
CA ALA A 32 -25.81 -17.28 16.68
C ALA A 32 -24.92 -17.93 17.75
N HIS A 33 -24.65 -17.22 18.86
CA HIS A 33 -23.74 -17.64 19.93
C HIS A 33 -22.39 -18.16 19.41
N SER A 34 -21.88 -17.53 18.35
CA SER A 34 -20.65 -17.95 17.67
C SER A 34 -19.49 -17.06 18.09
N ASP A 35 -18.60 -17.60 18.93
CA ASP A 35 -17.40 -16.89 19.38
C ASP A 35 -16.43 -16.61 18.23
N GLY A 36 -16.39 -17.47 17.20
CA GLY A 36 -15.56 -17.26 16.00
C GLY A 36 -16.00 -16.03 15.19
N VAL A 37 -17.31 -15.87 14.94
CA VAL A 37 -17.84 -14.69 14.22
C VAL A 37 -17.68 -13.42 15.05
N LYS A 38 -17.80 -13.51 16.38
CA LYS A 38 -17.53 -12.36 17.27
C LYS A 38 -16.07 -11.95 17.22
N ALA A 39 -15.13 -12.89 17.29
CA ALA A 39 -13.70 -12.61 17.21
C ALA A 39 -13.34 -11.93 15.89
N ASP A 40 -13.89 -12.42 14.78
CA ASP A 40 -13.74 -11.82 13.46
C ASP A 40 -14.31 -10.37 13.41
N GLY A 41 -15.47 -10.14 14.03
CA GLY A 41 -16.02 -8.79 14.20
C GLY A 41 -15.13 -7.84 15.03
N TRP A 42 -14.42 -8.35 16.04
CA TRP A 42 -13.43 -7.59 16.80
C TRP A 42 -12.18 -7.29 15.98
N ASN A 43 -11.73 -8.22 15.13
CA ASN A 43 -10.61 -7.98 14.22
C ASN A 43 -10.92 -6.85 13.24
N ASN A 44 -12.12 -6.83 12.66
CA ASN A 44 -12.54 -5.71 11.81
C ASN A 44 -12.55 -4.36 12.53
N LEU A 45 -12.65 -4.30 13.87
CA LEU A 45 -12.49 -3.05 14.61
C LEU A 45 -11.04 -2.53 14.57
N SER A 46 -10.05 -3.43 14.64
CA SER A 46 -8.64 -3.07 14.45
C SER A 46 -8.39 -2.52 13.05
N ASP A 47 -9.04 -3.10 12.03
CA ASP A 47 -8.92 -2.65 10.64
C ASP A 47 -9.52 -1.26 10.41
N ILE A 48 -10.58 -0.89 11.16
CA ILE A 48 -11.12 0.47 11.18
C ILE A 48 -10.05 1.45 11.66
N ILE A 49 -9.34 1.11 12.75
CA ILE A 49 -8.28 1.96 13.31
C ILE A 49 -7.13 2.10 12.32
N ALA A 50 -6.69 1.00 11.70
CA ALA A 50 -5.64 1.01 10.68
C ALA A 50 -6.04 1.88 9.48
N SER A 51 -7.24 1.67 8.94
CA SER A 51 -7.77 2.43 7.81
C SER A 51 -7.96 3.92 8.14
N ALA A 52 -8.37 4.24 9.37
CA ALA A 52 -8.47 5.62 9.84
C ALA A 52 -7.09 6.29 9.94
N ALA A 53 -6.07 5.58 10.44
CA ALA A 53 -4.71 6.08 10.49
C ALA A 53 -4.18 6.41 9.08
N VAL A 54 -4.45 5.53 8.11
CA VAL A 54 -4.12 5.76 6.70
C VAL A 54 -4.87 6.96 6.13
N TYR A 55 -6.18 7.05 6.34
CA TYR A 55 -7.00 8.17 5.88
C TYR A 55 -6.50 9.52 6.43
N ILE A 56 -6.16 9.58 7.73
CA ILE A 56 -5.59 10.77 8.36
C ILE A 56 -4.22 11.10 7.74
N GLY A 57 -3.36 10.11 7.53
CA GLY A 57 -2.06 10.30 6.89
C GLY A 57 -2.17 10.89 5.48
N MET A 58 -3.10 10.40 4.68
CA MET A 58 -3.40 10.95 3.35
C MET A 58 -3.89 12.40 3.41
N LYS A 59 -4.74 12.71 4.39
CA LYS A 59 -5.25 14.07 4.61
C LYS A 59 -4.14 15.04 5.02
N ILE A 60 -3.21 14.61 5.87
CA ILE A 60 -2.02 15.39 6.23
C ILE A 60 -1.11 15.57 5.01
N ALA A 61 -0.92 14.53 4.20
CA ALA A 61 -0.08 14.56 3.00
C ALA A 61 -0.56 15.53 1.90
N LYS A 62 -1.81 15.98 1.97
CA LYS A 62 -2.35 17.05 1.10
C LYS A 62 -2.06 18.46 1.57
N LYS A 63 -1.65 18.64 2.83
CA LYS A 63 -1.40 19.97 3.37
C LYS A 63 -0.31 20.66 2.53
N PRO A 64 -0.53 21.91 2.08
CA PRO A 64 0.48 22.64 1.32
C PRO A 64 1.74 22.88 2.16
N ARG A 65 2.80 23.31 1.47
CA ARG A 65 4.08 23.70 2.06
C ARG A 65 3.84 24.75 3.15
N ASP A 66 4.46 24.59 4.30
CA ASP A 66 4.44 25.57 5.39
C ASP A 66 5.87 25.92 5.81
N HIS A 67 6.03 26.83 6.77
CA HIS A 67 7.34 27.37 7.13
C HIS A 67 8.31 26.31 7.66
N ASN A 68 7.81 25.31 8.38
CA ASN A 68 8.64 24.21 8.92
C ASN A 68 8.67 22.96 8.01
N HIS A 69 7.87 22.91 6.93
CA HIS A 69 7.94 21.88 5.90
C HIS A 69 8.02 22.52 4.50
N PRO A 70 9.21 23.02 4.11
CA PRO A 70 9.42 23.64 2.82
C PRO A 70 9.23 22.69 1.64
N TYR A 71 9.17 21.37 1.84
CA TYR A 71 8.86 20.39 0.77
C TYR A 71 7.41 19.86 0.87
N GLY A 72 6.63 20.36 1.82
CA GLY A 72 5.27 19.90 2.09
C GLY A 72 5.22 18.64 2.94
N HIS A 73 4.00 18.09 3.07
CA HIS A 73 3.69 17.02 4.02
C HIS A 73 3.56 15.63 3.37
N SER A 74 3.94 15.47 2.10
CA SER A 74 3.72 14.26 1.32
C SER A 74 4.23 12.97 1.98
N ARG A 75 5.30 13.04 2.79
CA ARG A 75 5.84 11.88 3.52
C ARG A 75 4.90 11.32 4.60
N ALA A 76 3.88 12.07 5.04
CA ALA A 76 2.87 11.57 5.96
C ALA A 76 2.11 10.35 5.40
N GLU A 77 2.00 10.25 4.08
CA GLU A 77 1.41 9.09 3.40
C GLU A 77 2.25 7.83 3.68
N ASN A 78 3.57 7.90 3.48
CA ASN A 78 4.50 6.80 3.75
C ASN A 78 4.48 6.38 5.23
N ILE A 79 4.46 7.35 6.15
CA ILE A 79 4.37 7.06 7.59
C ILE A 79 3.09 6.29 7.91
N SER A 80 1.97 6.69 7.33
CA SER A 80 0.70 6.01 7.54
C SER A 80 0.65 4.60 6.93
N SER A 81 1.30 4.39 5.78
CA SER A 81 1.49 3.06 5.19
C SER A 81 2.33 2.14 6.07
N LEU A 82 3.38 2.67 6.73
CA LEU A 82 4.17 1.89 7.71
C LEU A 82 3.33 1.51 8.92
N ILE A 83 2.52 2.41 9.46
CA ILE A 83 1.60 2.11 10.57
C ILE A 83 0.64 0.98 10.18
N ALA A 84 0.05 1.06 8.98
CA ALA A 84 -0.82 -0.01 8.46
C ALA A 84 -0.06 -1.34 8.30
N ALA A 85 1.18 -1.32 7.80
CA ALA A 85 2.00 -2.53 7.69
C ALA A 85 2.28 -3.16 9.07
N PHE A 86 2.55 -2.36 10.10
CA PHE A 86 2.73 -2.88 11.47
C PHE A 86 1.45 -3.49 12.02
N MET A 87 0.30 -2.82 11.86
CA MET A 87 -1.00 -3.37 12.30
C MET A 87 -1.34 -4.67 11.58
N MET A 88 -1.15 -4.70 10.26
CA MET A 88 -1.35 -5.91 9.45
C MET A 88 -0.41 -7.04 9.88
N MET A 89 0.85 -6.75 10.20
CA MET A 89 1.79 -7.73 10.73
C MET A 89 1.33 -8.28 12.08
N SER A 90 0.88 -7.43 13.01
CA SER A 90 0.35 -7.87 14.30
C SER A 90 -0.83 -8.81 14.14
N ILE A 91 -1.82 -8.43 13.32
CA ILE A 91 -3.00 -9.26 13.04
C ILE A 91 -2.59 -10.59 12.39
N GLY A 92 -1.66 -10.55 11.42
CA GLY A 92 -1.15 -11.76 10.77
C GLY A 92 -0.47 -12.72 11.75
N ILE A 93 0.32 -12.19 12.70
CA ILE A 93 0.97 -12.98 13.75
C ILE A 93 -0.08 -13.58 14.68
N ASP A 94 -1.07 -12.82 15.11
CA ASP A 94 -2.13 -13.29 16.01
C ASP A 94 -2.92 -14.43 15.36
N VAL A 95 -3.39 -14.24 14.12
CA VAL A 95 -4.11 -15.28 13.36
C VAL A 95 -3.25 -16.53 13.15
N MET A 96 -1.97 -16.34 12.82
CA MET A 96 -1.04 -17.46 12.62
C MET A 96 -0.79 -18.23 13.92
N ALA A 97 -0.58 -17.52 15.04
CA ALA A 97 -0.31 -18.10 16.34
C ALA A 97 -1.53 -18.83 16.90
N GLU A 98 -2.73 -18.25 16.76
CA GLU A 98 -3.99 -18.89 17.13
C GLU A 98 -4.25 -20.15 16.31
N GLY A 99 -4.08 -20.09 14.99
CA GLY A 99 -4.20 -21.24 14.09
C GLY A 99 -3.21 -22.35 14.45
N ALA A 100 -1.93 -22.01 14.66
CA ALA A 100 -0.90 -22.97 15.05
C ALA A 100 -1.18 -23.59 16.43
N ALA A 101 -1.56 -22.78 17.43
CA ALA A 101 -1.89 -23.28 18.76
C ALA A 101 -3.13 -24.20 18.76
N ALA A 102 -4.13 -23.87 17.93
CA ALA A 102 -5.34 -24.68 17.79
C ALA A 102 -5.08 -26.06 17.17
N LEU A 103 -4.06 -26.22 16.33
CA LEU A 103 -3.64 -27.54 15.83
C LEU A 103 -3.16 -28.49 16.94
N PHE A 104 -2.55 -27.95 18.00
CA PHE A 104 -2.05 -28.73 19.15
C PHE A 104 -3.07 -28.89 20.28
N ARG A 105 -4.27 -28.27 20.17
CA ARG A 105 -5.33 -28.31 21.20
C ARG A 105 -6.71 -28.60 20.58
N PRO A 106 -6.93 -29.79 20.01
CA PRO A 106 -8.18 -30.14 19.32
C PRO A 106 -9.42 -30.24 20.24
N GLU A 107 -9.24 -30.38 21.56
CA GLU A 107 -10.32 -30.70 22.51
C GLU A 107 -11.34 -29.57 22.79
N LYS A 108 -11.14 -28.34 22.29
CA LYS A 108 -11.99 -27.17 22.63
C LYS A 108 -13.09 -26.80 21.63
N ARG A 109 -13.29 -27.54 20.54
CA ARG A 109 -14.23 -27.16 19.47
C ARG A 109 -15.43 -28.10 19.43
N GLU A 110 -16.36 -27.92 20.37
CA GLU A 110 -17.54 -28.78 20.54
C GLU A 110 -18.74 -28.41 19.65
N SER A 111 -18.78 -27.23 19.04
CA SER A 111 -19.93 -26.80 18.23
C SER A 111 -19.56 -26.54 16.78
N ALA A 112 -20.21 -27.25 15.86
CA ALA A 112 -20.21 -26.90 14.44
C ALA A 112 -20.72 -25.45 14.29
N PRO A 113 -19.98 -24.56 13.61
CA PRO A 113 -20.45 -23.21 13.36
C PRO A 113 -21.77 -23.25 12.61
N GLU A 114 -22.76 -22.52 13.13
CA GLU A 114 -24.11 -22.44 12.57
C GLU A 114 -24.05 -22.02 11.09
N LEU A 115 -24.99 -22.50 10.26
CA LEU A 115 -25.11 -22.10 8.84
C LEU A 115 -25.08 -20.57 8.65
N LEU A 116 -25.55 -19.82 9.64
CA LEU A 116 -25.50 -18.35 9.69
C LEU A 116 -24.06 -17.81 9.70
N ALA A 117 -23.13 -18.43 10.43
CA ALA A 117 -21.72 -18.02 10.47
C ALA A 117 -21.04 -18.19 9.11
N MET A 118 -21.33 -19.30 8.41
CA MET A 118 -20.81 -19.53 7.06
C MET A 118 -21.34 -18.48 6.07
N LEU A 119 -22.64 -18.16 6.12
CA LEU A 119 -23.24 -17.15 5.25
C LEU A 119 -22.63 -15.76 5.46
N VAL A 120 -22.38 -15.37 6.72
CA VAL A 120 -21.72 -14.10 7.04
C VAL A 120 -20.26 -14.08 6.56
N ALA A 121 -19.52 -15.17 6.73
CA ALA A 121 -18.14 -15.26 6.24
C ALA A 121 -18.08 -15.20 4.70
N VAL A 122 -18.99 -15.89 4.00
CA VAL A 122 -19.11 -15.79 2.54
C VAL A 122 -19.43 -14.37 2.10
N ALA A 123 -20.43 -13.72 2.73
CA ALA A 123 -20.79 -12.35 2.41
C ALA A 123 -19.63 -11.38 2.64
N SER A 124 -18.91 -11.53 3.76
CA SER A 124 -17.73 -10.73 4.11
C SER A 124 -16.62 -10.89 3.07
N ALA A 125 -16.31 -12.13 2.68
CA ALA A 125 -15.34 -12.41 1.63
C ALA A 125 -15.69 -11.70 0.31
N PHE A 126 -16.95 -11.78 -0.13
CA PHE A 126 -17.38 -11.11 -1.36
C PHE A 126 -17.27 -9.58 -1.28
N VAL A 127 -17.72 -9.00 -0.17
CA VAL A 127 -17.63 -7.55 0.07
C VAL A 127 -16.17 -7.11 0.04
N MET A 128 -15.30 -7.81 0.75
CA MET A 128 -13.89 -7.43 0.86
C MET A 128 -13.12 -7.62 -0.45
N LEU A 129 -13.41 -8.67 -1.23
CA LEU A 129 -12.86 -8.82 -2.59
C LEU A 129 -13.29 -7.69 -3.53
N PHE A 130 -14.53 -7.22 -3.39
CA PHE A 130 -15.03 -6.08 -4.16
C PHE A 130 -14.30 -4.79 -3.78
N VAL A 131 -14.20 -4.49 -2.47
CA VAL A 131 -13.49 -3.29 -1.98
C VAL A 131 -12.00 -3.35 -2.31
N TYR A 132 -11.35 -4.52 -2.18
CA TYR A 132 -9.99 -4.75 -2.65
C TYR A 132 -9.84 -4.39 -4.13
N SER A 133 -10.71 -4.93 -4.98
CA SER A 133 -10.64 -4.71 -6.44
C SER A 133 -10.83 -3.24 -6.80
N PHE A 134 -11.73 -2.55 -6.11
CA PHE A 134 -11.96 -1.12 -6.25
C PHE A 134 -10.72 -0.32 -5.82
N ASN A 135 -10.23 -0.53 -4.59
CA ASN A 135 -9.10 0.22 -4.04
C ASN A 135 -7.79 -0.08 -4.76
N LYS A 136 -7.55 -1.31 -5.21
CA LYS A 136 -6.36 -1.66 -6.02
C LYS A 136 -6.33 -0.90 -7.33
N ARG A 137 -7.47 -0.81 -8.03
CA ARG A 137 -7.57 -0.04 -9.28
C ARG A 137 -7.36 1.45 -9.02
N LEU A 138 -7.91 1.95 -7.91
CA LEU A 138 -7.82 3.34 -7.54
C LEU A 138 -6.39 3.72 -7.12
N ALA A 139 -5.74 2.90 -6.30
CA ALA A 139 -4.35 3.07 -5.88
C ALA A 139 -3.40 3.16 -7.08
N LYS A 140 -3.58 2.29 -8.08
CA LYS A 140 -2.82 2.35 -9.34
C LYS A 140 -3.08 3.62 -10.14
N ARG A 141 -4.31 4.12 -10.17
CA ARG A 141 -4.65 5.37 -10.89
C ARG A 141 -4.12 6.61 -10.21
N THR A 142 -3.99 6.58 -8.89
CA THR A 142 -3.56 7.72 -8.07
C THR A 142 -2.11 7.64 -7.63
N ASN A 143 -1.40 6.56 -7.99
CA ASN A 143 -0.06 6.21 -7.49
C ASN A 143 0.06 6.32 -5.97
N SER A 144 -1.00 5.96 -5.23
CA SER A 144 -1.04 6.11 -3.77
C SER A 144 -0.58 4.83 -3.10
N GLN A 145 0.57 4.92 -2.42
CA GLN A 145 1.13 3.81 -1.66
C GLN A 145 0.27 3.50 -0.42
N ALA A 146 -0.28 4.54 0.22
CA ALA A 146 -1.22 4.39 1.33
C ALA A 146 -2.48 3.63 0.93
N LEU A 147 -3.10 3.99 -0.19
CA LEU A 147 -4.28 3.27 -0.65
C LEU A 147 -3.93 1.84 -1.13
N ALA A 148 -2.72 1.62 -1.65
CA ALA A 148 -2.26 0.28 -1.98
C ALA A 148 -2.10 -0.60 -0.74
N ALA A 149 -1.63 -0.05 0.38
CA ALA A 149 -1.57 -0.74 1.67
C ALA A 149 -2.98 -1.10 2.17
N VAL A 150 -3.94 -0.17 2.13
CA VAL A 150 -5.35 -0.43 2.46
C VAL A 150 -5.96 -1.49 1.54
N ALA A 151 -5.63 -1.50 0.25
CA ALA A 151 -6.10 -2.55 -0.64
C ALA A 151 -5.53 -3.92 -0.25
N LYS A 152 -4.23 -4.02 0.06
CA LYS A 152 -3.62 -5.27 0.52
C LYS A 152 -4.24 -5.75 1.84
N ASP A 153 -4.57 -4.84 2.75
CA ASP A 153 -5.31 -5.12 3.97
C ASP A 153 -6.71 -5.69 3.71
N ASN A 154 -7.47 -5.05 2.81
CA ASN A 154 -8.78 -5.55 2.39
C ASN A 154 -8.70 -6.97 1.80
N LEU A 155 -7.60 -7.30 1.10
CA LEU A 155 -7.37 -8.64 0.57
C LEU A 155 -7.07 -9.64 1.71
N SER A 156 -6.29 -9.25 2.71
CA SER A 156 -6.03 -10.07 3.90
C SER A 156 -7.34 -10.46 4.59
N ASP A 157 -8.25 -9.52 4.83
CA ASP A 157 -9.55 -9.82 5.46
C ASP A 157 -10.45 -10.71 4.58
N ALA A 158 -10.41 -10.51 3.25
CA ALA A 158 -11.08 -11.41 2.33
C ALA A 158 -10.52 -12.84 2.42
N LEU A 159 -9.20 -13.00 2.52
CA LEU A 159 -8.56 -14.30 2.66
C LEU A 159 -8.92 -14.96 4.00
N VAL A 160 -8.94 -14.22 5.10
CA VAL A 160 -9.40 -14.70 6.41
C VAL A 160 -10.83 -15.22 6.30
N SER A 161 -11.73 -14.41 5.74
CA SER A 161 -13.14 -14.80 5.55
C SER A 161 -13.29 -16.06 4.68
N ILE A 162 -12.53 -16.18 3.58
CA ILE A 162 -12.50 -17.40 2.75
C ILE A 162 -11.96 -18.59 3.55
N GLY A 163 -10.92 -18.38 4.34
CA GLY A 163 -10.34 -19.39 5.22
C GLY A 163 -11.34 -19.94 6.20
N THR A 164 -12.12 -19.05 6.85
CA THR A 164 -13.22 -19.42 7.74
C THR A 164 -14.27 -20.26 7.00
N VAL A 165 -14.65 -19.90 5.77
CA VAL A 165 -15.60 -20.71 4.97
C VAL A 165 -15.06 -22.12 4.72
N VAL A 166 -13.78 -22.24 4.33
CA VAL A 166 -13.12 -23.53 4.11
C VAL A 166 -13.05 -24.33 5.42
N GLY A 167 -12.75 -23.68 6.53
CA GLY A 167 -12.70 -24.29 7.86
C GLY A 167 -14.05 -24.84 8.31
N ILE A 168 -15.13 -24.05 8.16
CA ILE A 168 -16.50 -24.49 8.49
C ILE A 168 -16.92 -25.64 7.57
N ALA A 169 -16.65 -25.55 6.27
CA ALA A 169 -16.96 -26.64 5.33
C ALA A 169 -16.21 -27.93 5.70
N GLY A 170 -14.92 -27.83 6.05
CA GLY A 170 -14.12 -28.97 6.51
C GLY A 170 -14.66 -29.62 7.79
N ALA A 171 -15.15 -28.81 8.73
CA ALA A 171 -15.76 -29.30 9.96
C ALA A 171 -16.99 -30.19 9.69
N GLN A 172 -17.78 -29.90 8.64
CA GLN A 172 -18.91 -30.75 8.23
C GLN A 172 -18.47 -32.16 7.78
N PHE A 173 -17.24 -32.29 7.25
CA PHE A 173 -16.63 -33.56 6.89
C PHE A 173 -15.80 -34.18 8.03
N LYS A 174 -15.95 -33.70 9.27
CA LYS A 174 -15.18 -34.11 10.46
C LYS A 174 -13.67 -33.80 10.35
N LEU A 175 -13.27 -32.88 9.47
CA LEU A 175 -11.89 -32.40 9.33
C LEU A 175 -11.67 -31.16 10.21
N LEU A 176 -11.82 -31.31 11.53
CA LEU A 176 -11.71 -30.20 12.49
C LEU A 176 -10.31 -29.55 12.53
N TRP A 177 -9.29 -30.27 12.06
CA TRP A 177 -7.91 -29.78 11.92
C TRP A 177 -7.71 -28.87 10.70
N LEU A 178 -8.66 -28.82 9.77
CA LEU A 178 -8.54 -28.03 8.55
C LEU A 178 -8.63 -26.52 8.83
N ASP A 179 -9.61 -26.10 9.63
CA ASP A 179 -9.78 -24.70 10.03
C ASP A 179 -8.52 -24.07 10.66
N PRO A 180 -7.88 -24.66 11.70
CA PRO A 180 -6.70 -24.08 12.31
C PRO A 180 -5.47 -24.14 11.38
N LEU A 181 -5.37 -25.14 10.50
CA LEU A 181 -4.32 -25.19 9.48
C LEU A 181 -4.49 -24.04 8.46
N VAL A 182 -5.70 -23.84 7.96
CA VAL A 182 -6.02 -22.79 6.98
C VAL A 182 -5.77 -21.41 7.59
N ALA A 183 -6.18 -21.19 8.84
CA ALA A 183 -5.89 -19.97 9.59
C ALA A 183 -4.37 -19.72 9.71
N ALA A 184 -3.58 -20.75 10.06
CA ALA A 184 -2.12 -20.62 10.16
C ALA A 184 -1.47 -20.25 8.81
N ILE A 185 -1.91 -20.87 7.72
CA ILE A 185 -1.43 -20.56 6.35
C ILE A 185 -1.78 -19.12 5.97
N ILE A 186 -3.01 -18.69 6.21
CA ILE A 186 -3.47 -17.34 5.89
C ILE A 186 -2.69 -16.31 6.71
N GLY A 187 -2.51 -16.52 8.02
CA GLY A 187 -1.69 -15.65 8.86
C GLY A 187 -0.27 -15.48 8.30
N GLY A 188 0.36 -16.57 7.81
CA GLY A 188 1.64 -16.50 7.10
C GLY A 188 1.62 -15.64 5.82
N ILE A 189 0.54 -15.74 5.01
CA ILE A 189 0.34 -14.90 3.82
C ILE A 189 0.19 -13.42 4.20
N ILE A 190 -0.55 -13.13 5.27
CA ILE A 190 -0.74 -11.76 5.78
C ILE A 190 0.60 -11.19 6.25
N CYS A 191 1.36 -11.94 7.07
CA CYS A 191 2.70 -11.53 7.52
C CYS A 191 3.63 -11.23 6.35
N LYS A 192 3.64 -12.08 5.31
CA LYS A 192 4.41 -11.84 4.10
C LYS A 192 3.98 -10.55 3.40
N THR A 193 2.67 -10.33 3.26
CA THR A 193 2.12 -9.14 2.62
C THR A 193 2.46 -7.86 3.40
N ALA A 194 2.37 -7.90 4.73
CA ALA A 194 2.77 -6.81 5.62
C ALA A 194 4.26 -6.49 5.48
N TRP A 195 5.11 -7.52 5.40
CA TRP A 195 6.55 -7.36 5.17
C TRP A 195 6.85 -6.71 3.81
N GLU A 196 6.16 -7.11 2.75
CA GLU A 196 6.29 -6.48 1.43
C GLU A 196 5.91 -5.00 1.46
N VAL A 197 4.79 -4.64 2.11
CA VAL A 197 4.39 -3.23 2.29
C VAL A 197 5.43 -2.45 3.09
N PHE A 198 5.94 -3.03 4.17
CA PHE A 198 6.97 -2.43 5.01
C PHE A 198 8.24 -2.14 4.21
N MET A 199 8.74 -3.13 3.45
CA MET A 199 9.95 -2.99 2.64
C MET A 199 9.77 -1.96 1.53
N GLU A 200 8.65 -2.02 0.81
CA GLU A 200 8.33 -1.07 -0.27
C GLU A 200 8.26 0.36 0.27
N THR A 201 7.57 0.57 1.39
CA THR A 201 7.41 1.88 2.01
C THR A 201 8.71 2.40 2.63
N SER A 202 9.48 1.54 3.28
CA SER A 202 10.78 1.91 3.86
C SER A 202 11.76 2.30 2.77
N HIS A 203 11.83 1.55 1.68
CA HIS A 203 12.65 1.88 0.51
C HIS A 203 12.30 3.27 -0.03
N THR A 204 11.01 3.56 -0.22
CA THR A 204 10.53 4.89 -0.63
C THR A 204 10.90 5.99 0.39
N LEU A 205 10.77 5.71 1.68
CA LEU A 205 11.03 6.68 2.74
C LEU A 205 12.53 7.05 2.87
N THR A 206 13.42 6.10 2.57
CA THR A 206 14.87 6.30 2.50
C THR A 206 15.35 6.86 1.16
N ASP A 207 14.45 7.43 0.35
CA ASP A 207 14.73 7.96 -0.99
C ASP A 207 15.24 6.91 -1.99
N GLY A 208 14.92 5.63 -1.77
CA GLY A 208 15.17 4.55 -2.73
C GLY A 208 14.29 4.68 -3.97
N PHE A 209 14.85 4.34 -5.13
CA PHE A 209 14.20 4.45 -6.43
C PHE A 209 14.53 3.27 -7.33
N ASP A 210 13.69 3.02 -8.33
CA ASP A 210 13.87 1.91 -9.27
C ASP A 210 15.05 2.16 -10.23
N GLU A 211 16.06 1.28 -10.15
CA GLU A 211 17.29 1.40 -10.95
C GLU A 211 17.05 1.25 -12.47
N GLN A 212 16.08 0.43 -12.87
CA GLN A 212 15.77 0.21 -14.29
C GLN A 212 15.16 1.48 -14.90
N MET A 213 14.24 2.12 -14.16
CA MET A 213 13.66 3.40 -14.53
C MET A 213 14.72 4.50 -14.57
N LEU A 214 15.60 4.57 -13.57
CA LEU A 214 16.70 5.53 -13.54
C LEU A 214 17.66 5.37 -14.73
N THR A 215 17.98 4.13 -15.09
CA THR A 215 18.82 3.81 -16.26
C THR A 215 18.14 4.24 -17.56
N ALA A 216 16.83 4.02 -17.69
CA ALA A 216 16.06 4.47 -18.85
C ALA A 216 16.07 6.01 -18.96
N TYR A 217 15.87 6.72 -17.85
CA TYR A 217 15.92 8.19 -17.83
C TYR A 217 17.30 8.70 -18.24
N LYS A 218 18.38 8.10 -17.72
CA LYS A 218 19.76 8.45 -18.09
C LYS A 218 19.98 8.33 -19.60
N HIS A 219 19.54 7.22 -20.19
CA HIS A 219 19.68 6.98 -21.63
C HIS A 219 18.88 7.99 -22.48
N GLU A 220 17.66 8.32 -22.07
CA GLU A 220 16.84 9.31 -22.77
C GLU A 220 17.42 10.73 -22.68
N ILE A 221 17.96 11.11 -21.52
CA ILE A 221 18.59 12.42 -21.30
C ILE A 221 19.90 12.53 -22.11
N ALA A 222 20.72 11.47 -22.12
CA ALA A 222 21.96 11.43 -22.90
C ALA A 222 21.75 11.54 -24.42
N ALA A 223 20.54 11.24 -24.90
CA ALA A 223 20.19 11.34 -26.32
C ALA A 223 19.80 12.77 -26.75
N ILE A 224 19.70 13.73 -25.83
CA ILE A 224 19.35 15.13 -26.13
C ILE A 224 20.56 15.85 -26.75
N ASP A 225 20.33 16.58 -27.83
CA ASP A 225 21.37 17.40 -28.46
C ASP A 225 21.93 18.45 -27.49
N GLY A 226 23.25 18.56 -27.44
CA GLY A 226 23.98 19.43 -26.50
C GLY A 226 24.32 18.79 -25.15
N VAL A 227 23.73 17.65 -24.78
CA VAL A 227 24.18 16.84 -23.64
C VAL A 227 25.39 16.01 -24.08
N LYS A 228 26.54 16.21 -23.43
CA LYS A 228 27.79 15.47 -23.70
C LYS A 228 27.90 14.21 -22.85
N ASP A 229 27.55 14.34 -21.57
CA ASP A 229 27.50 13.23 -20.62
C ASP A 229 26.44 13.49 -19.55
N VAL A 230 25.95 12.42 -18.92
CA VAL A 230 25.11 12.48 -17.73
C VAL A 230 25.94 11.96 -16.56
N ALA A 231 26.58 12.90 -15.88
CA ALA A 231 27.57 12.64 -14.83
C ALA A 231 26.92 12.00 -13.59
N ASP A 232 25.74 12.49 -13.20
CA ASP A 232 25.00 11.99 -12.04
C ASP A 232 23.50 12.07 -12.31
N ILE A 233 22.75 11.10 -11.79
CA ILE A 233 21.29 11.08 -11.87
C ILE A 233 20.74 10.38 -10.63
N LYS A 234 19.80 11.05 -9.97
CA LYS A 234 19.15 10.57 -8.75
C LYS A 234 17.68 10.90 -8.83
N ALA A 235 16.84 9.98 -8.37
CA ALA A 235 15.41 10.20 -8.28
C ALA A 235 14.90 9.77 -6.92
N ARG A 236 13.81 10.39 -6.49
CA ARG A 236 13.11 10.03 -5.24
C ARG A 236 11.62 10.24 -5.39
N MET A 237 10.87 9.58 -4.54
CA MET A 237 9.43 9.75 -4.43
C MET A 237 9.10 10.78 -3.35
N LEU A 238 8.34 11.82 -3.71
CA LEU A 238 7.78 12.78 -2.77
C LEU A 238 6.27 12.57 -2.66
N GLY A 239 5.88 11.61 -1.82
CA GLY A 239 4.52 11.05 -1.85
C GLY A 239 4.32 10.28 -3.15
N ASN A 240 3.41 10.75 -4.01
CA ASN A 240 3.04 10.04 -5.25
C ASN A 240 3.73 10.63 -6.50
N ASP A 241 4.54 11.67 -6.32
CA ASP A 241 5.22 12.39 -7.39
C ASP A 241 6.72 12.04 -7.39
N ILE A 242 7.31 11.93 -8.57
CA ILE A 242 8.75 11.70 -8.75
C ILE A 242 9.46 13.06 -8.77
N VAL A 243 10.56 13.17 -8.03
CA VAL A 243 11.52 14.27 -8.14
C VAL A 243 12.81 13.71 -8.72
N LEU A 244 13.26 14.28 -9.83
CA LEU A 244 14.47 13.89 -10.53
C LEU A 244 15.53 14.99 -10.37
N GLU A 245 16.74 14.60 -10.04
CA GLU A 245 17.92 15.46 -10.00
C GLU A 245 18.95 14.86 -10.97
N VAL A 246 19.46 15.69 -11.89
CA VAL A 246 20.40 15.23 -12.91
C VAL A 246 21.49 16.27 -13.10
N THR A 247 22.73 15.80 -13.17
CA THR A 247 23.89 16.60 -13.55
C THR A 247 24.30 16.23 -14.96
N ILE A 248 24.30 17.21 -15.86
CA ILE A 248 24.68 17.04 -17.26
C ILE A 248 25.93 17.83 -17.59
N HIS A 249 26.78 17.27 -18.44
CA HIS A 249 27.93 17.94 -19.02
C HIS A 249 27.55 18.55 -20.37
N VAL A 250 27.92 19.82 -20.57
CA VAL A 250 27.66 20.57 -21.81
C VAL A 250 28.93 21.28 -22.27
N ASP A 251 28.95 21.76 -23.51
CA ASP A 251 30.10 22.51 -24.04
C ASP A 251 30.40 23.76 -23.18
N PRO A 252 31.63 23.91 -22.66
CA PRO A 252 32.04 25.01 -21.79
C PRO A 252 31.97 26.40 -22.45
N HIS A 253 31.93 26.47 -23.78
CA HIS A 253 31.84 27.73 -24.52
C HIS A 253 30.39 28.22 -24.68
N LEU A 254 29.40 27.47 -24.21
CA LEU A 254 28.01 27.89 -24.24
C LEU A 254 27.76 29.04 -23.26
N THR A 255 27.05 30.06 -23.75
CA THR A 255 26.46 31.08 -22.87
C THR A 255 25.45 30.43 -21.92
N VAL A 256 25.27 31.00 -20.74
CA VAL A 256 24.25 30.57 -19.75
C VAL A 256 22.85 30.39 -20.37
N VAL A 257 22.45 31.26 -21.30
CA VAL A 257 21.15 31.16 -21.99
C VAL A 257 21.04 29.90 -22.84
N LYS A 258 22.12 29.49 -23.52
CA LYS A 258 22.12 28.29 -24.37
C LYS A 258 22.15 27.01 -23.54
N SER A 259 22.95 26.98 -22.47
CA SER A 259 22.98 25.83 -21.57
C SER A 259 21.65 25.68 -20.81
N HIS A 260 21.03 26.79 -20.37
CA HIS A 260 19.71 26.76 -19.76
C HIS A 260 18.64 26.16 -20.69
N LYS A 261 18.68 26.45 -22.00
CA LYS A 261 17.77 25.81 -22.97
C LYS A 261 17.93 24.29 -23.07
N ILE A 262 19.13 23.77 -22.86
CA ILE A 262 19.37 22.31 -22.82
C ILE A 262 18.71 21.74 -21.56
N ALA A 263 18.86 22.41 -20.41
CA ALA A 263 18.14 22.04 -19.19
C ALA A 263 16.61 22.07 -19.36
N ASP A 264 16.06 23.12 -19.97
CA ASP A 264 14.61 23.20 -20.27
C ASP A 264 14.14 22.02 -21.13
N GLU A 265 14.97 21.57 -22.08
CA GLU A 265 14.65 20.43 -22.93
C GLU A 265 14.64 19.12 -22.15
N VAL A 266 15.57 18.94 -21.20
CA VAL A 266 15.58 17.81 -20.25
C VAL A 266 14.31 17.81 -19.41
N GLU A 267 13.97 18.95 -18.79
CA GLU A 267 12.75 19.09 -17.96
C GLU A 267 11.49 18.79 -18.78
N ARG A 268 11.41 19.31 -20.01
CA ARG A 268 10.29 19.08 -20.93
C ARG A 268 10.18 17.63 -21.35
N LEU A 269 11.29 16.96 -21.64
CA LEU A 269 11.33 15.54 -22.00
C LEU A 269 10.79 14.68 -20.86
N MET A 270 11.30 14.90 -19.64
CA MET A 270 10.91 14.14 -18.44
C MET A 270 9.44 14.36 -18.08
N LYS A 271 8.96 15.59 -18.18
CA LYS A 271 7.54 15.90 -18.01
C LYS A 271 6.67 15.21 -19.06
N LYS A 272 7.03 15.28 -20.34
CA LYS A 272 6.19 14.76 -21.43
C LYS A 272 6.15 13.24 -21.49
N ARG A 273 7.28 12.56 -21.26
CA ARG A 273 7.38 11.10 -21.39
C ARG A 273 7.07 10.36 -20.10
N HIS A 274 7.50 10.90 -18.97
CA HIS A 274 7.46 10.20 -17.68
C HIS A 274 6.55 10.88 -16.65
N ASN A 275 5.89 11.98 -17.01
CA ASN A 275 5.02 12.76 -16.12
C ASN A 275 5.75 13.21 -14.83
N ILE A 276 7.05 13.51 -14.95
CA ILE A 276 7.89 14.05 -13.88
C ILE A 276 7.80 15.58 -13.93
N GLU A 277 7.06 16.17 -13.01
CA GLU A 277 6.86 17.63 -12.96
C GLU A 277 8.03 18.39 -12.32
N MET A 278 8.84 17.70 -11.49
CA MET A 278 9.97 18.28 -10.78
C MET A 278 11.27 17.62 -11.25
N THR A 279 11.95 18.26 -12.18
CA THR A 279 13.29 17.89 -12.61
C THR A 279 14.23 19.05 -12.32
N HIS A 280 15.30 18.79 -11.58
CA HIS A 280 16.36 19.76 -11.31
C HIS A 280 17.59 19.38 -12.12
N VAL A 281 17.97 20.25 -13.05
CA VAL A 281 19.13 20.03 -13.92
C VAL A 281 20.28 20.89 -13.43
N HIS A 282 21.34 20.25 -12.94
CA HIS A 282 22.63 20.88 -12.70
C HIS A 282 23.46 20.79 -13.98
N ILE A 283 24.07 21.92 -14.38
CA ILE A 283 24.89 21.99 -15.59
C ILE A 283 26.33 22.17 -15.16
N GLU A 284 27.18 21.27 -15.63
CA GLU A 284 28.63 21.35 -15.49
C GLU A 284 29.29 21.46 -16.87
N PRO A 285 30.43 22.14 -16.98
CA PRO A 285 31.21 22.13 -18.21
C PRO A 285 31.82 20.74 -18.45
N ASP A 286 31.75 20.26 -19.68
CA ASP A 286 32.49 19.07 -20.10
C ASP A 286 34.01 19.34 -20.02
N LYS A 287 34.80 18.26 -19.90
CA LYS A 287 36.26 18.37 -19.86
C LYS A 287 36.74 19.03 -21.15
N ILE A 288 37.51 20.11 -20.99
CA ILE A 288 38.20 20.75 -22.12
C ILE A 288 39.29 19.76 -22.57
N PRO A 289 39.27 19.29 -23.84
CA PRO A 289 40.30 18.40 -24.36
C PRO A 289 41.69 19.04 -24.40
#